data_AF-A0A7M7NV59-F1
#
_entry.id   AF-A0A7M7NV59-F1
#
_cell.length_a   1.000
_cell.length_b   1.000
_cell.length_c   1.000
_cell.angle_alpha   90.00
_cell.angle_beta   90.00
_cell.angle_gamma   90.00
#
_symmetry.space_group_name_H-M   'P 1'
#
loop_
_entity.id
_entity.type
_entity.pdbx_description
1 polymer ?
#
loop_
_entity_poly.entity_id
_entity_poly.type
_entity_poly.pdbx_seq_one_letter_code
_entity_poly.pdbx_strand_id
1 'polypeptide(L)'
;MKIETQCKKLKGEKLSGTATVRIAKTIIVRYLSMLNETRDSILVTDVPCELKDYFRVGDQWLKVNDNMLKNVHFARDCVRMSDKPEIEITLKRIPFGTICDFQWNSDNVDDIGLKLHGNEIERVYPEGLAHRRGSLQSNDTTCLNSAGLRCNYVITEVNFDCVQPNASTEQVWEMIKKAGRIVILILHPVDFRTVQRGYDIDENDMYEDVRSF
;
A
#
# COMPACT_ATOMS: atom_id res chain seq x y z
N MET A 1 8.55 -11.77 16.70
CA MET A 1 9.96 -11.36 16.61
C MET A 1 10.43 -10.98 15.20
N LYS A 2 10.51 -11.87 14.19
CA LYS A 2 10.95 -11.46 12.83
C LYS A 2 10.06 -10.38 12.19
N ILE A 3 8.74 -10.54 12.29
CA ILE A 3 7.78 -9.64 11.65
C ILE A 3 7.70 -8.24 12.31
N GLU A 4 7.88 -8.17 13.63
CA GLU A 4 7.92 -6.89 14.37
C GLU A 4 9.15 -6.09 13.98
N THR A 5 10.30 -6.75 13.82
CA THR A 5 11.53 -6.11 13.36
C THR A 5 11.36 -5.56 11.94
N GLN A 6 10.71 -6.31 11.05
CA GLN A 6 10.38 -5.84 9.70
C GLN A 6 9.44 -4.62 9.73
N CYS A 7 8.39 -4.64 10.56
CA CYS A 7 7.46 -3.52 10.73
C CYS A 7 8.18 -2.27 11.24
N LYS A 8 9.02 -2.41 12.28
CA LYS A 8 9.82 -1.31 12.83
C LYS A 8 10.76 -0.71 11.79
N LYS A 9 11.44 -1.55 11.00
CA LYS A 9 12.31 -1.09 9.90
C LYS A 9 11.50 -0.31 8.87
N LEU A 10 10.37 -0.84 8.41
CA LEU A 10 9.52 -0.19 7.41
C LEU A 10 9.01 1.19 7.90
N LYS A 11 8.54 1.27 9.15
CA LYS A 11 8.12 2.54 9.76
C LYS A 11 9.29 3.54 9.86
N GLY A 12 10.47 3.07 10.24
CA GLY A 12 11.68 3.91 10.27
C GLY A 12 12.04 4.47 8.89
N GLU A 13 11.98 3.64 7.85
CA GLU A 13 12.23 4.05 6.46
C GLU A 13 11.15 5.00 5.91
N LYS A 14 9.89 4.85 6.33
CA LYS A 14 8.81 5.81 6.02
C LYS A 14 9.07 7.16 6.69
N LEU A 15 9.52 7.16 7.94
CA LEU A 15 9.84 8.38 8.70
C LEU A 15 11.10 9.10 8.21
N SER A 16 12.09 8.39 7.66
CA SER A 16 13.32 8.99 7.13
C SER A 16 13.12 9.78 5.83
N GLY A 17 11.92 9.75 5.24
CA GLY A 17 11.58 10.45 4.00
C GLY A 17 12.01 9.71 2.74
N THR A 18 13.18 9.09 2.73
CA THR A 18 13.65 8.23 1.64
C THR A 18 14.33 6.96 2.16
N ALA A 19 14.23 5.88 1.38
CA ALA A 19 14.99 4.66 1.55
C ALA A 19 15.66 4.25 0.24
N THR A 20 16.71 3.44 0.34
CA THR A 20 17.45 2.94 -0.82
C THR A 20 17.42 1.43 -0.82
N VAL A 21 17.12 0.85 -1.97
CA VAL A 21 17.17 -0.59 -2.19
C VAL A 21 18.14 -0.89 -3.32
N ARG A 22 18.87 -2.00 -3.18
CA ARG A 22 19.82 -2.48 -4.17
C ARG A 22 19.40 -3.88 -4.58
N ILE A 23 19.23 -4.09 -5.88
CA ILE A 23 18.70 -5.33 -6.41
C ILE A 23 19.43 -5.73 -7.69
N ALA A 24 19.69 -7.02 -7.86
CA ALA A 24 20.29 -7.54 -9.08
C ALA A 24 19.44 -7.16 -10.31
N LYS A 25 20.07 -6.59 -11.34
CA LYS A 25 19.42 -6.17 -12.59
C LYS A 25 18.63 -7.32 -13.22
N THR A 26 19.17 -8.53 -13.16
CA THR A 26 18.59 -9.76 -13.71
C THR A 26 17.24 -10.13 -13.08
N ILE A 27 16.98 -9.68 -11.85
CA ILE A 27 15.71 -9.90 -11.13
C ILE A 27 14.75 -8.77 -11.48
N ILE A 28 15.11 -7.51 -11.20
CA ILE A 28 14.19 -6.37 -11.30
C ILE A 28 13.65 -6.16 -12.72
N VAL A 29 14.46 -6.42 -13.75
CA VAL A 29 14.05 -6.23 -15.15
C VAL A 29 12.81 -7.05 -15.55
N ARG A 30 12.57 -8.18 -14.86
CA ARG A 30 11.45 -9.10 -15.13
C ARG A 30 10.11 -8.58 -14.62
N TYR A 31 10.13 -7.64 -13.68
CA TYR A 31 8.95 -7.24 -12.89
C TYR A 31 8.64 -5.75 -12.99
N LEU A 32 9.18 -5.06 -14.00
CA LEU A 32 8.96 -3.62 -14.19
C LEU A 32 7.51 -3.23 -14.56
N SER A 33 6.65 -4.22 -14.82
CA SER A 33 5.20 -4.02 -14.98
C SER A 33 4.50 -3.70 -13.66
N MET A 34 5.16 -3.91 -12.52
CA MET A 34 4.62 -3.57 -11.19
C MET A 34 4.55 -2.05 -10.94
N LEU A 35 5.15 -1.24 -11.81
CA LEU A 35 5.15 0.21 -11.72
C LEU A 35 3.98 0.78 -12.50
N ASN A 36 3.22 1.64 -11.83
CA ASN A 36 2.21 2.47 -12.44
C ASN A 36 2.52 3.97 -12.25
N GLU A 37 2.02 4.77 -13.16
CA GLU A 37 2.18 6.22 -13.16
C GLU A 37 0.90 6.88 -12.69
N THR A 38 1.06 7.85 -11.80
CA THR A 38 0.04 8.86 -11.47
C THR A 38 0.59 10.21 -11.88
N ARG A 39 -0.23 11.28 -11.87
CA ARG A 39 0.17 12.62 -12.34
C ARG A 39 1.54 13.08 -11.83
N ASP A 40 1.87 12.80 -10.58
CA ASP A 40 3.09 13.28 -9.93
C ASP A 40 3.98 12.17 -9.35
N SER A 41 3.67 10.89 -9.57
CA SER A 41 4.35 9.80 -8.87
C SER A 41 4.39 8.49 -9.65
N ILE A 42 5.53 7.80 -9.54
CA ILE A 42 5.73 6.43 -10.02
C ILE A 42 5.57 5.51 -8.81
N LEU A 43 4.50 4.72 -8.79
CA LEU A 43 4.10 3.92 -7.64
C LEU A 43 4.23 2.42 -7.95
N VAL A 44 4.62 1.65 -6.94
CA VAL A 44 4.56 0.19 -6.96
C VAL A 44 3.11 -0.23 -6.68
N THR A 45 2.44 -0.87 -7.63
CA THR A 45 1.03 -1.28 -7.48
C THR A 45 0.85 -2.76 -7.15
N ASP A 46 1.88 -3.56 -7.39
CA ASP A 46 1.95 -4.99 -7.09
C ASP A 46 3.36 -5.35 -6.65
N VAL A 47 3.54 -6.42 -5.88
CA VAL A 47 4.86 -6.88 -5.43
C VAL A 47 4.95 -8.40 -5.61
N PRO A 48 5.66 -8.86 -6.66
CA PRO A 48 5.99 -10.27 -6.84
C PRO A 48 6.72 -10.84 -5.63
N CYS A 49 6.56 -12.14 -5.38
CA CYS A 49 7.15 -12.83 -4.23
C CYS A 49 8.67 -12.62 -4.13
N GLU A 50 9.38 -12.60 -5.25
CA GLU A 50 10.83 -12.40 -5.37
C GLU A 50 11.27 -10.98 -4.98
N LEU A 51 10.33 -10.04 -4.94
CA LEU A 51 10.56 -8.63 -4.69
C LEU A 51 10.06 -8.16 -3.31
N LYS A 52 9.43 -9.03 -2.51
CA LYS A 52 8.83 -8.70 -1.20
C LYS A 52 9.80 -8.18 -0.16
N ASP A 53 11.09 -8.48 -0.28
CA ASP A 53 12.12 -7.94 0.64
C ASP A 53 12.61 -6.55 0.24
N TYR A 54 12.30 -6.11 -0.99
CA TYR A 54 12.76 -4.85 -1.55
C TYR A 54 11.66 -3.80 -1.59
N PHE A 55 10.45 -4.16 -2.01
CA PHE A 55 9.37 -3.21 -2.25
C PHE A 55 8.11 -3.53 -1.45
N ARG A 56 7.29 -2.51 -1.28
CA ARG A 56 5.92 -2.57 -0.77
C ARG A 56 4.97 -1.95 -1.77
N VAL A 57 3.72 -2.40 -1.75
CA VAL A 57 2.64 -1.74 -2.48
C VAL A 57 2.56 -0.29 -1.98
N GLY A 58 2.48 0.64 -2.91
CA GLY A 58 2.45 2.08 -2.68
C GLY A 58 3.82 2.74 -2.52
N ASP A 59 4.94 2.01 -2.55
CA ASP A 59 6.25 2.64 -2.60
C ASP A 59 6.39 3.54 -3.83
N GLN A 60 6.95 4.73 -3.63
CA GLN A 60 7.18 5.69 -4.72
C GLN A 60 8.63 5.65 -5.16
N TRP A 61 8.87 5.31 -6.42
CA TRP A 61 10.22 5.37 -7.00
C TRP A 61 10.58 6.83 -7.34
N LEU A 62 11.76 7.26 -6.88
CA LEU A 62 12.28 8.61 -7.11
C LEU A 62 13.48 8.61 -8.04
N LYS A 63 14.41 7.66 -7.83
CA LYS A 63 15.65 7.56 -8.61
C LYS A 63 15.96 6.12 -8.96
N VAL A 64 16.54 5.93 -10.14
CA VAL A 64 17.23 4.70 -10.53
C VAL A 64 18.68 5.05 -10.80
N ASN A 65 19.58 4.46 -10.01
CA ASN A 65 20.97 4.88 -9.89
C ASN A 65 21.02 6.40 -9.65
N ASP A 66 21.76 7.10 -10.49
CA ASP A 66 21.99 8.55 -10.39
C ASP A 66 20.92 9.37 -11.15
N ASN A 67 19.90 8.73 -11.73
CA ASN A 67 18.88 9.37 -12.55
C ASN A 67 17.59 9.63 -11.77
N MET A 68 17.17 10.90 -11.72
CA MET A 68 15.84 11.28 -11.22
C MET A 68 14.76 10.84 -12.21
N LEU A 69 13.77 10.12 -11.72
CA LEU A 69 12.70 9.60 -12.55
C LEU A 69 11.67 10.69 -12.87
N LYS A 70 11.16 10.65 -14.10
CA LYS A 70 10.13 11.58 -14.58
C LYS A 70 8.80 10.90 -14.87
N ASN A 71 8.87 9.66 -15.36
CA ASN A 71 7.72 8.85 -15.74
C ASN A 71 8.11 7.36 -15.70
N VAL A 72 7.12 6.47 -15.79
CA VAL A 72 7.34 5.02 -15.71
C VAL A 72 8.18 4.52 -16.88
N HIS A 73 7.98 5.05 -18.09
CA HIS A 73 8.74 4.64 -19.28
C HIS A 73 10.24 4.90 -19.09
N PHE A 74 10.60 6.09 -18.63
CA PHE A 74 11.98 6.46 -18.33
C PHE A 74 12.57 5.59 -17.21
N ALA A 75 11.80 5.29 -16.16
CA ALA A 75 12.24 4.38 -15.10
C ALA A 75 12.57 2.98 -15.64
N ARG A 76 11.71 2.45 -16.53
CA ARG A 76 11.92 1.15 -17.19
C ARG A 76 13.18 1.17 -18.04
N ASP A 77 13.42 2.24 -18.79
CA ASP A 77 14.60 2.40 -19.62
C ASP A 77 15.88 2.52 -18.80
N CYS A 78 15.87 3.31 -17.70
CA CYS A 78 17.00 3.41 -16.78
C CYS A 78 17.43 2.03 -16.24
N VAL A 79 16.48 1.17 -15.89
CA VAL A 79 16.78 -0.19 -15.41
C VAL A 79 17.32 -1.07 -16.53
N ARG A 80 16.67 -1.08 -17.70
CA ARG A 80 17.02 -1.96 -18.83
C ARG A 80 18.38 -1.61 -19.44
N MET A 81 18.64 -0.32 -19.63
CA MET A 81 19.83 0.18 -20.32
C MET A 81 21.03 0.36 -19.39
N SER A 82 20.86 0.26 -18.07
CA SER A 82 21.99 0.35 -17.12
C SER A 82 23.00 -0.79 -17.30
N ASP A 83 24.28 -0.48 -17.45
CA ASP A 83 25.35 -1.49 -17.49
C ASP A 83 25.70 -2.08 -16.12
N LYS A 84 25.17 -1.49 -15.03
CA LYS A 84 25.43 -1.97 -13.67
C LYS A 84 24.74 -3.34 -13.42
N PRO A 85 25.44 -4.32 -12.82
CA PRO A 85 24.86 -5.63 -12.49
C PRO A 85 23.82 -5.55 -11.35
N GLU A 86 23.93 -4.51 -10.53
CA GLU A 86 23.00 -4.17 -9.46
C GLU A 86 22.41 -2.79 -9.73
N ILE A 87 21.11 -2.65 -9.51
CA ILE A 87 20.36 -1.42 -9.68
C ILE A 87 20.08 -0.85 -8.30
N GLU A 88 20.51 0.38 -8.07
CA GLU A 88 20.14 1.15 -6.87
C GLU A 88 18.86 1.94 -7.14
N ILE A 89 17.87 1.83 -6.26
CA ILE A 89 16.61 2.56 -6.37
C ILE A 89 16.40 3.35 -5.10
N THR A 90 16.28 4.67 -5.24
CA THR A 90 15.83 5.54 -4.14
C THR A 90 14.31 5.66 -4.22
N LEU A 91 13.64 5.43 -3.10
CA LEU A 91 12.19 5.45 -3.00
C LEU A 91 11.70 6.19 -1.75
N LYS A 92 10.44 6.60 -1.73
CA LYS A 92 9.71 6.91 -0.49
C LYS A 92 8.86 5.70 -0.11
N ARG A 93 8.92 5.28 1.15
CA ARG A 93 8.12 4.15 1.63
C ARG A 93 6.67 4.56 1.83
N ILE A 94 5.77 3.96 1.06
CA ILE A 94 4.31 4.06 1.22
C ILE A 94 3.88 5.52 1.52
N PRO A 95 4.30 6.56 0.76
CA PRO A 95 4.14 7.96 1.17
C PRO A 95 2.69 8.35 1.45
N PHE A 96 1.74 7.78 0.69
CA PHE A 96 0.30 8.09 0.78
C PHE A 96 -0.49 7.08 1.62
N GLY A 97 0.14 5.98 2.05
CA GLY A 97 -0.52 4.94 2.83
C GLY A 97 -0.24 5.02 4.33
N THR A 98 -1.00 4.23 5.08
CA THR A 98 -0.90 4.10 6.54
C THR A 98 -0.48 2.68 6.91
N ILE A 99 0.38 2.54 7.91
CA ILE A 99 0.80 1.24 8.47
C ILE A 99 0.14 1.12 9.85
N CYS A 100 -0.81 0.20 9.96
CA CYS A 100 -1.54 -0.11 11.19
C CYS A 100 -1.09 -1.46 11.72
N ASP A 101 -0.53 -1.53 12.93
CA ASP A 101 -0.10 -2.77 13.55
C ASP A 101 -0.59 -2.89 14.99
N PHE A 102 -0.99 -4.09 15.37
CA PHE A 102 -1.49 -4.37 16.72
C PHE A 102 -1.26 -5.83 17.10
N GLN A 103 -1.15 -6.05 18.41
CA GLN A 103 -1.16 -7.39 18.97
C GLN A 103 -2.60 -7.88 19.11
N TRP A 104 -2.87 -9.07 18.58
CA TRP A 104 -4.14 -9.77 18.64
C TRP A 104 -3.90 -11.14 19.29
N ASN A 105 -4.39 -11.31 20.51
CA ASN A 105 -4.20 -12.55 21.30
C ASN A 105 -5.51 -13.33 21.42
N SER A 106 -6.44 -13.12 20.49
CA SER A 106 -7.80 -13.67 20.47
C SER A 106 -8.05 -14.26 19.09
N ASP A 107 -8.97 -15.22 18.99
CA ASP A 107 -9.45 -15.74 17.69
C ASP A 107 -10.74 -15.04 17.26
N ASN A 108 -11.23 -14.08 18.04
CA ASN A 108 -12.42 -13.29 17.71
C ASN A 108 -12.04 -12.08 16.84
N VAL A 109 -12.50 -12.10 15.59
CA VAL A 109 -12.28 -11.00 14.63
C VAL A 109 -12.99 -9.71 15.03
N ASP A 110 -14.06 -9.80 15.82
CA ASP A 110 -14.79 -8.60 16.29
C ASP A 110 -13.92 -7.72 17.19
N ASP A 111 -12.95 -8.31 17.91
CA ASP A 111 -12.01 -7.58 18.76
C ASP A 111 -11.14 -6.60 17.94
N ILE A 112 -10.92 -6.90 16.65
CA ILE A 112 -10.15 -6.03 15.75
C ILE A 112 -10.88 -4.70 15.55
N GLY A 113 -12.21 -4.73 15.53
CA GLY A 113 -13.08 -3.57 15.37
C GLY A 113 -12.96 -2.92 14.00
N LEU A 114 -13.01 -3.74 12.94
CA LEU A 114 -13.13 -3.28 11.55
C LEU A 114 -14.40 -3.88 10.92
N LYS A 115 -15.11 -3.07 10.13
CA LYS A 115 -16.14 -3.54 9.20
C LYS A 115 -15.58 -3.42 7.78
N LEU A 116 -15.61 -4.51 7.01
CA LEU A 116 -15.02 -4.58 5.67
C LEU A 116 -16.06 -4.82 4.57
N HIS A 117 -15.82 -4.25 3.40
CA HIS A 117 -16.47 -4.60 2.14
C HIS A 117 -15.41 -4.94 1.09
N GLY A 118 -15.25 -6.24 0.79
CA GLY A 118 -14.07 -6.73 0.09
C GLY A 118 -12.82 -6.45 0.94
N ASN A 119 -11.86 -5.73 0.36
CA ASN A 119 -10.68 -5.24 1.06
C ASN A 119 -10.78 -3.78 1.51
N GLU A 120 -11.95 -3.14 1.38
CA GLU A 120 -12.17 -1.76 1.81
C GLU A 120 -12.67 -1.71 3.27
N ILE A 121 -12.17 -0.73 4.03
CA ILE A 121 -12.62 -0.49 5.40
C ILE A 121 -13.83 0.42 5.37
N GLU A 122 -15.02 -0.13 5.59
CA GLU A 122 -16.26 0.65 5.71
C GLU A 122 -16.32 1.42 7.04
N ARG A 123 -15.79 0.83 8.11
CA ARG A 123 -15.86 1.40 9.45
C ARG A 123 -14.74 0.91 10.35
N VAL A 124 -14.24 1.82 11.17
CA VAL A 124 -13.34 1.52 12.30
C VAL A 124 -14.10 1.78 13.59
N TYR A 125 -14.18 0.77 14.45
CA TYR A 125 -14.83 0.88 15.76
C TYR A 125 -13.84 1.40 16.82
N PRO A 126 -14.19 2.43 17.61
CA PRO A 126 -13.28 3.02 18.61
C PRO A 126 -12.79 2.04 19.68
N GLU A 127 -13.59 1.04 20.02
CA GLU A 127 -13.27 -0.04 20.94
C GLU A 127 -12.38 -1.14 20.32
N GLY A 128 -12.21 -1.12 18.99
CA GLY A 128 -11.39 -2.08 18.25
C GLY A 128 -9.90 -1.97 18.54
N LEU A 129 -9.18 -3.08 18.37
CA LEU A 129 -7.71 -3.09 18.42
C LEU A 129 -7.09 -2.21 17.32
N ALA A 130 -7.69 -2.17 16.13
CA ALA A 130 -7.24 -1.33 15.03
C ALA A 130 -7.22 0.17 15.42
N HIS A 131 -8.22 0.62 16.16
CA HIS A 131 -8.26 1.98 16.69
C HIS A 131 -7.32 2.16 17.89
N ARG A 132 -7.54 1.39 18.96
CA ARG A 132 -6.88 1.61 20.27
C ARG A 132 -5.38 1.38 20.25
N ARG A 133 -4.90 0.50 19.37
CA ARG A 133 -3.48 0.09 19.32
C ARG A 133 -2.86 0.37 17.96
N GLY A 134 -3.60 0.10 16.89
CA GLY A 134 -3.17 0.38 15.53
C GLY A 134 -3.15 1.86 15.16
N SER A 135 -3.70 2.74 16.02
CA SER A 135 -3.83 4.17 15.78
C SER A 135 -4.62 4.52 14.51
N LEU A 136 -5.46 3.59 14.04
CA LEU A 136 -6.35 3.84 12.91
C LEU A 136 -7.53 4.68 13.40
N GLN A 137 -7.52 5.98 13.14
CA GLN A 137 -8.61 6.83 13.58
C GLN A 137 -9.85 6.67 12.69
N SER A 138 -11.04 6.73 13.29
CA SER A 138 -12.32 6.74 12.57
C SER A 138 -12.53 8.01 11.74
N ASN A 139 -11.78 9.07 12.04
CA ASN A 139 -12.00 10.42 11.51
C ASN A 139 -10.83 10.94 10.64
N ASP A 140 -9.70 10.21 10.53
CA ASP A 140 -8.47 10.67 9.84
C ASP A 140 -8.46 10.41 8.32
N THR A 141 -9.60 10.08 7.70
CA THR A 141 -9.68 9.87 6.25
C THR A 141 -10.53 10.94 5.60
N THR A 142 -9.86 11.96 5.05
CA THR A 142 -10.42 12.99 4.17
C THR A 142 -10.68 12.48 2.74
N CYS A 143 -11.15 11.24 2.60
CA CYS A 143 -11.61 10.74 1.30
C CYS A 143 -13.05 10.25 1.50
N LEU A 144 -13.96 10.75 0.67
CA LEU A 144 -15.37 10.37 0.62
C LEU A 144 -15.51 9.23 -0.38
N ASN A 145 -16.16 8.12 -0.02
CA ASN A 145 -16.49 7.10 -1.02
C ASN A 145 -17.53 7.65 -2.02
N SER A 146 -17.90 6.86 -3.03
CA SER A 146 -18.96 7.20 -4.00
C SER A 146 -20.33 7.47 -3.34
N ALA A 147 -20.50 7.18 -2.05
CA ALA A 147 -21.69 7.46 -1.25
C ALA A 147 -21.50 8.62 -0.26
N GLY A 148 -20.40 9.38 -0.31
CA GLY A 148 -20.18 10.54 0.56
C GLY A 148 -19.82 10.19 2.02
N LEU A 149 -19.41 8.96 2.31
CA LEU A 149 -19.04 8.52 3.67
C LEU A 149 -17.53 8.65 3.91
N ARG A 150 -17.15 9.08 5.12
CA ARG A 150 -15.76 9.17 5.58
C ARG A 150 -15.30 7.80 6.13
N CYS A 151 -14.58 7.04 5.32
CA CYS A 151 -13.68 5.92 5.69
C CYS A 151 -13.27 5.22 4.38
N ASN A 152 -12.09 5.56 3.86
CA ASN A 152 -11.71 5.26 2.48
C ASN A 152 -10.31 4.65 2.41
N TYR A 153 -10.01 3.68 3.28
CA TYR A 153 -8.79 2.90 3.15
C TYR A 153 -9.11 1.53 2.58
N VAL A 154 -8.27 1.08 1.64
CA VAL A 154 -8.19 -0.31 1.22
C VAL A 154 -7.00 -0.98 1.87
N ILE A 155 -7.20 -2.21 2.33
CA ILE A 155 -6.13 -3.07 2.81
C ILE A 155 -5.42 -3.62 1.58
N THR A 156 -4.14 -3.25 1.41
CA THR A 156 -3.30 -3.69 0.30
C THR A 156 -2.29 -4.76 0.70
N GLU A 157 -1.88 -4.79 1.98
CA GLU A 157 -1.08 -5.89 2.51
C GLU A 157 -1.54 -6.29 3.92
N VAL A 158 -1.47 -7.59 4.22
CA VAL A 158 -1.60 -8.16 5.57
C VAL A 158 -0.31 -8.90 5.88
N ASN A 159 0.40 -8.52 6.94
CA ASN A 159 1.67 -9.14 7.35
C ASN A 159 2.68 -9.29 6.21
N PHE A 160 2.77 -8.27 5.35
CA PHE A 160 3.67 -8.21 4.18
C PHE A 160 3.28 -9.10 2.98
N ASP A 161 2.09 -9.70 3.03
CA ASP A 161 1.48 -10.39 1.89
C ASP A 161 0.44 -9.50 1.20
N CYS A 162 0.55 -9.39 -0.11
CA CYS A 162 -0.34 -8.57 -0.93
C CYS A 162 -1.77 -9.12 -0.93
N VAL A 163 -2.73 -8.22 -0.69
CA VAL A 163 -4.16 -8.45 -0.85
C VAL A 163 -4.53 -8.16 -2.30
N GLN A 164 -5.20 -9.10 -2.95
CA GLN A 164 -5.65 -8.90 -4.33
C GLN A 164 -6.68 -7.75 -4.40
N PRO A 165 -6.65 -6.89 -5.45
CA PRO A 165 -7.56 -5.73 -5.54
C PRO A 165 -9.06 -6.07 -5.56
N ASN A 166 -9.40 -7.32 -5.88
CA ASN A 166 -10.76 -7.86 -5.92
C ASN A 166 -11.00 -8.93 -4.83
N ALA A 167 -10.16 -8.99 -3.79
CA ALA A 167 -10.32 -9.94 -2.71
C ALA A 167 -11.69 -9.77 -2.02
N SER A 168 -12.36 -10.88 -1.74
CA SER A 168 -13.60 -10.88 -0.96
C SER A 168 -13.31 -10.57 0.52
N THR A 169 -14.33 -10.12 1.24
CA THR A 169 -14.23 -9.87 2.69
C THR A 169 -13.70 -11.09 3.43
N GLU A 170 -14.16 -12.28 3.07
CA GLU A 170 -13.74 -13.55 3.67
C GLU A 170 -12.26 -13.82 3.40
N GLN A 171 -11.78 -13.60 2.18
CA GLN A 171 -10.37 -13.81 1.83
C GLN A 171 -9.46 -12.91 2.66
N VAL A 172 -9.84 -11.64 2.85
CA VAL A 172 -9.08 -10.68 3.66
C VAL A 172 -9.07 -11.11 5.13
N TRP A 173 -10.22 -11.50 5.67
CA TRP A 173 -10.30 -12.02 7.03
C TRP A 173 -9.47 -13.29 7.24
N GLU A 174 -9.46 -14.20 6.27
CA GLU A 174 -8.62 -15.40 6.33
C GLU A 174 -7.13 -15.05 6.32
N MET A 175 -6.70 -14.03 5.58
CA MET A 175 -5.32 -13.53 5.66
C MET A 175 -5.00 -12.95 7.04
N ILE A 176 -5.92 -12.16 7.62
CA ILE A 176 -5.77 -11.58 8.97
C ILE A 176 -5.72 -12.68 10.04
N LYS A 177 -6.56 -13.71 9.95
CA LYS A 177 -6.51 -14.87 10.86
C LYS A 177 -5.17 -15.59 10.79
N LYS A 178 -4.64 -15.78 9.57
CA LYS A 178 -3.33 -16.43 9.35
C LYS A 178 -2.14 -15.60 9.84
N ALA A 179 -2.28 -14.28 9.96
CA ALA A 179 -1.26 -13.40 10.51
C ALA A 179 -0.89 -13.76 11.96
N GLY A 180 -1.84 -14.34 12.71
CA GLY A 180 -1.65 -14.79 14.07
C GLY A 180 -1.51 -13.63 15.06
N ARG A 181 -0.53 -13.72 15.96
CA ARG A 181 -0.47 -12.88 17.17
C ARG A 181 -0.24 -11.38 16.91
N ILE A 182 0.40 -11.05 15.80
CA ILE A 182 0.71 -9.67 15.42
C ILE A 182 0.16 -9.46 14.03
N VAL A 183 -0.77 -8.53 13.92
CA VAL A 183 -1.39 -8.14 12.67
C VAL A 183 -0.79 -6.81 12.25
N ILE A 184 -0.32 -6.74 11.00
CA ILE A 184 0.17 -5.55 10.34
C ILE A 184 -0.66 -5.38 9.07
N LEU A 185 -1.36 -4.26 8.98
CA LEU A 185 -2.14 -3.86 7.82
C LEU A 185 -1.42 -2.68 7.15
N ILE A 186 -1.18 -2.80 5.85
CA ILE A 186 -0.79 -1.67 5.02
C ILE A 186 -2.03 -1.22 4.27
N LEU A 187 -2.34 0.07 4.44
CA LEU A 187 -3.57 0.69 4.00
C LEU A 187 -3.26 1.79 3.00
N HIS A 188 -4.03 1.89 1.93
CA HIS A 188 -3.94 2.96 0.95
C HIS A 188 -5.30 3.60 0.73
N PRO A 189 -5.38 4.90 0.35
CA PRO A 189 -6.66 5.52 0.07
C PRO A 189 -7.35 4.80 -1.11
N VAL A 190 -8.68 4.81 -1.17
CA VAL A 190 -9.47 4.02 -2.14
C VAL A 190 -9.17 4.38 -3.59
N ASP A 191 -8.79 5.62 -3.90
CA ASP A 191 -8.35 6.03 -5.24
C ASP A 191 -7.09 5.27 -5.72
N PHE A 192 -6.22 4.83 -4.81
CA PHE A 192 -5.10 3.95 -5.12
C PHE A 192 -5.57 2.61 -5.69
N ARG A 193 -6.78 2.14 -5.33
CA ARG A 193 -7.39 0.93 -5.91
C ARG A 193 -7.67 1.11 -7.40
N THR A 194 -8.08 2.30 -7.82
CA THR A 194 -8.29 2.63 -9.24
C THR A 194 -6.98 2.51 -10.01
N VAL A 195 -5.90 3.03 -9.43
CA VAL A 195 -4.53 2.89 -9.98
C VAL A 195 -4.08 1.43 -10.02
N GLN A 196 -4.35 0.61 -9.00
CA GLN A 196 -4.03 -0.82 -8.99
C GLN A 196 -4.79 -1.62 -10.05
N ARG A 197 -6.02 -1.21 -10.38
CA ARG A 197 -6.87 -1.86 -11.39
C ARG A 197 -6.53 -1.44 -12.82
N GLY A 198 -5.62 -0.48 -12.99
CA GLY A 198 -5.21 0.01 -14.31
C GLY A 198 -6.26 0.88 -15.00
N TYR A 199 -7.19 1.46 -14.24
CA TYR A 199 -8.09 2.49 -14.76
C TYR A 199 -7.37 3.85 -14.69
N ASP A 200 -7.38 4.59 -15.80
CA ASP A 200 -6.99 5.99 -15.78
C ASP A 200 -7.97 6.75 -14.89
N ILE A 201 -7.45 7.52 -13.93
CA ILE A 201 -8.29 8.43 -13.15
C ILE A 201 -8.61 9.61 -14.06
N ASP A 202 -9.69 9.48 -14.84
CA ASP A 202 -10.18 10.52 -15.72
C ASP A 202 -10.82 11.64 -14.89
N GLU A 203 -10.55 12.89 -15.26
CA GLU A 203 -10.91 14.08 -14.48
C GLU A 203 -12.43 14.31 -14.36
N ASN A 204 -13.23 13.58 -15.13
CA ASN A 204 -14.69 13.70 -15.16
C ASN A 204 -15.42 12.88 -14.08
N ASP A 205 -14.73 11.99 -13.36
CA ASP A 205 -15.34 11.19 -12.28
C ASP A 205 -15.25 11.89 -10.90
N MET A 206 -14.69 13.09 -10.85
CA MET A 206 -14.64 13.94 -9.67
C MET A 206 -15.56 15.14 -9.92
N TYR A 207 -16.57 15.30 -9.06
CA TYR A 207 -17.54 16.41 -9.00
C TYR A 207 -18.81 16.28 -9.88
N GLU A 208 -19.70 15.34 -9.53
CA GLU A 208 -21.11 15.74 -9.50
C GLU A 208 -21.36 16.53 -8.21
N ASP A 209 -21.48 17.83 -8.41
CA ASP A 209 -21.85 18.84 -7.43
C ASP A 209 -23.13 18.41 -6.70
N VAL A 210 -23.03 18.01 -5.43
CA VAL A 210 -24.20 17.74 -4.58
C VAL A 210 -24.79 19.09 -4.17
N ARG A 211 -25.42 19.75 -5.14
CA ARG A 211 -26.34 20.87 -4.95
C ARG A 211 -27.57 20.68 -5.84
N SER A 212 -28.38 19.70 -5.48
CA SER A 212 -29.81 19.70 -5.78
C SER A 212 -30.50 18.56 -5.04
N PHE A 213 -31.06 18.84 -3.86
CA PHE A 213 -32.49 18.83 -3.53
C PHE A 213 -32.67 19.01 -2.02
#